data_AF-A0A2D5AFL0-F1
#
_entry.id   AF-A0A2D5AFL0-F1
#
_cell.length_a   1.000
_cell.length_b   1.000
_cell.length_c   1.000
_cell.angle_alpha   90.00
_cell.angle_beta   90.00
_cell.angle_gamma   90.00
#
_symmetry.space_group_name_H-M   'P 1'
#
loop_
_entity.id
_entity.type
_entity.pdbx_description
1 polymer ?
#
loop_
_entity_poly.entity_id
_entity_poly.type
_entity_poly.pdbx_seq_one_letter_code
_entity_poly.pdbx_strand_id
1 'polypeptide(L)'
;MNMMQQTLVIAALGLAAVPRLQAQTVTFHEDIAPLIYSQCTECHREGEIAPMPFTTYEEVAAFGTFIEYVTQTNYMPPWTPDHNYSSLRGERFLTDDQKALISAWVEQGMPEGDPANNPGLPDFPEGSQIGEPDLVLSMPEPFTHLGNMQDQYQVFVIPTGFTEPTEIAAVEIRPGNSAVDHHALIGYTDNPSVIAQAQSMDAADPNPGYESFGDYGVDVEQFLFGGWVPGTPPLEFPPTIGHVAEPGSHLLLQMHYGPSAVEQVDQTEINLFFAQEPIQREVETYIMNPEHLDGGWGSFIIPPNQVTTFHGSMPIPEDMSLISITPHCHLLGKAWEVFARSQDAQDTIPLISIPDWDFNWQGIFTYPQMVHLPAGYILEAYSTYDNTADNPFNPNDPPETMWWGDFTTEEMFVLFLQGVPYEEGDEDIVLSTPDQNTMVVYQHDNLFPAWPNPVVQGEVKVGFHLRQAAEVTLSLYDLQGRQVQSWLTASSRPAGRHLESFSVDGLTAGTYVYQLRTSTGTVRSAQLQVLGQ
;
A
#
# COMPACT_ATOMS: atom_id res chain seq x y z
N MET A 1 -71.43 60.51 41.99
CA MET A 1 -70.54 59.41 42.41
C MET A 1 -70.16 58.63 41.16
N ASN A 2 -68.87 58.34 41.02
CA ASN A 2 -68.18 57.53 40.01
C ASN A 2 -67.79 58.17 38.67
N MET A 3 -66.58 58.73 38.71
CA MET A 3 -65.59 58.81 37.63
C MET A 3 -65.29 57.41 37.06
N MET A 4 -65.06 57.33 35.75
CA MET A 4 -64.31 56.23 35.14
C MET A 4 -63.16 56.83 34.33
N GLN A 5 -61.94 56.65 34.86
CA GLN A 5 -60.67 56.97 34.20
C GLN A 5 -60.39 55.92 33.11
N GLN A 6 -60.04 56.38 31.91
CA GLN A 6 -59.47 55.54 30.87
C GLN A 6 -57.96 55.43 31.10
N THR A 7 -57.48 54.22 31.40
CA THR A 7 -56.06 53.91 31.54
C THR A 7 -55.54 53.39 30.20
N LEU A 8 -54.67 54.15 29.55
CA LEU A 8 -53.91 53.73 28.38
C LEU A 8 -52.81 52.75 28.85
N VAL A 9 -52.84 51.51 28.38
CA VAL A 9 -51.78 50.52 28.59
C VAL A 9 -50.81 50.63 27.40
N ILE A 10 -49.64 51.22 27.64
CA ILE A 10 -48.52 51.18 26.68
C ILE A 10 -47.82 49.84 26.89
N ALA A 11 -47.97 48.91 25.95
CA ALA A 11 -47.21 47.68 25.91
C ALA A 11 -45.77 47.99 25.45
N ALA A 12 -44.82 47.98 26.39
CA ALA A 12 -43.41 48.00 26.07
C ALA A 12 -43.01 46.64 25.50
N LEU A 13 -42.78 46.56 24.18
CA LEU A 13 -42.07 45.42 23.59
C LEU A 13 -40.63 45.44 24.10
N GLY A 14 -40.32 44.56 25.05
CA GLY A 14 -38.95 44.21 25.37
C GLY A 14 -38.34 43.51 24.16
N LEU A 15 -37.37 44.14 23.50
CA LEU A 15 -36.42 43.43 22.66
C LEU A 15 -35.70 42.43 23.56
N ALA A 16 -36.10 41.16 23.48
CA ALA A 16 -35.29 40.08 24.00
C ALA A 16 -33.99 40.09 23.19
N ALA A 17 -32.88 40.44 23.86
CA ALA A 17 -31.56 40.18 23.32
C ALA A 17 -31.43 38.66 23.18
N VAL A 18 -31.63 38.18 21.95
CA VAL A 18 -31.26 36.80 21.59
C VAL A 18 -29.76 36.72 21.82
N PRO A 19 -29.26 35.87 22.72
CA PRO A 19 -27.82 35.66 22.82
C PRO A 19 -27.39 35.20 21.44
N ARG A 20 -26.48 35.93 20.81
CA ARG A 20 -25.73 35.35 19.68
C ARG A 20 -25.07 34.11 20.28
N LEU A 21 -25.54 32.92 19.87
CA LEU A 21 -24.72 31.73 19.97
C LEU A 21 -23.41 32.10 19.27
N GLN A 22 -22.36 32.36 20.05
CA GLN A 22 -21.03 32.36 19.48
C GLN A 22 -20.83 30.92 19.03
N ALA A 23 -20.66 30.73 17.72
CA ALA A 23 -20.03 29.52 17.23
C ALA A 23 -18.73 29.33 18.03
N GLN A 24 -18.48 28.09 18.46
CA GLN A 24 -17.25 27.73 19.17
C GLN A 24 -16.06 28.27 18.37
N THR A 25 -15.14 28.97 19.04
CA THR A 25 -13.94 29.48 18.38
C THR A 25 -13.08 28.31 17.98
N VAL A 26 -12.83 28.18 16.68
CA VAL A 26 -11.94 27.14 16.14
C VAL A 26 -10.52 27.64 16.36
N THR A 27 -9.65 26.85 16.98
CA THR A 27 -8.28 27.25 17.31
C THR A 27 -7.25 26.28 16.75
N PHE A 28 -6.01 26.76 16.58
CA PHE A 28 -4.97 25.91 16.02
C PHE A 28 -4.70 24.69 16.89
N HIS A 29 -4.40 24.87 18.17
CA HIS A 29 -3.96 23.77 19.03
C HIS A 29 -5.02 22.68 19.25
N GLU A 30 -6.29 23.06 19.41
CA GLU A 30 -7.37 22.12 19.69
C GLU A 30 -7.95 21.48 18.42
N ASP A 31 -8.12 22.25 17.35
CA ASP A 31 -8.94 21.85 16.21
C ASP A 31 -8.12 21.59 14.93
N ILE A 32 -7.11 22.40 14.64
CA ILE A 32 -6.37 22.35 13.36
C ILE A 32 -5.10 21.52 13.43
N ALA A 33 -4.35 21.60 14.54
CA ALA A 33 -3.11 20.86 14.73
C ALA A 33 -3.31 19.34 14.59
N PRO A 34 -4.37 18.70 15.15
CA PRO A 34 -4.62 17.28 14.89
C PRO A 34 -4.80 16.94 13.41
N LEU A 35 -5.44 17.83 12.63
CA LEU A 35 -5.65 17.63 11.19
C LEU A 35 -4.36 17.80 10.41
N ILE A 36 -3.63 18.88 10.65
CA ILE A 36 -2.35 19.15 9.97
C ILE A 36 -1.34 18.05 10.28
N TYR A 37 -1.23 17.65 11.54
CA TYR A 37 -0.25 16.65 11.97
C TYR A 37 -0.53 15.26 11.41
N SER A 38 -1.80 14.91 11.21
CA SER A 38 -2.19 13.60 10.67
C SER A 38 -2.25 13.56 9.13
N GLN A 39 -2.51 14.68 8.46
CA GLN A 39 -2.75 14.70 7.01
C GLN A 39 -1.67 15.41 6.19
N CYS A 40 -0.83 16.23 6.83
CA CYS A 40 0.10 17.11 6.12
C CYS A 40 1.55 16.97 6.63
N THR A 41 1.75 16.91 7.94
CA THR A 41 3.10 17.01 8.55
C THR A 41 4.02 15.85 8.21
N GLU A 42 3.50 14.69 7.81
CA GLU A 42 4.31 13.57 7.31
C GLU A 42 5.22 14.01 6.15
N CYS A 43 4.67 14.73 5.18
CA CYS A 43 5.42 15.29 4.04
C CYS A 43 5.90 16.72 4.31
N HIS A 44 5.17 17.50 5.10
CA HIS A 44 5.48 18.89 5.47
C HIS A 44 6.30 18.97 6.76
N ARG A 45 7.50 18.40 6.74
CA ARG A 45 8.52 18.57 7.78
C ARG A 45 9.90 18.65 7.16
N GLU A 46 10.86 19.20 7.90
CA GLU A 46 12.22 19.35 7.42
C GLU A 46 12.83 18.00 7.02
N GLY A 47 13.46 17.95 5.85
CA GLY A 47 14.06 16.73 5.28
C GLY A 47 13.12 15.89 4.41
N GLU A 48 11.83 16.22 4.35
CA GLU A 48 10.85 15.50 3.51
C GLU A 48 10.51 16.28 2.23
N ILE A 49 9.72 15.65 1.34
CA ILE A 49 9.43 16.10 -0.02
C ILE A 49 8.80 17.51 -0.11
N ALA A 50 8.06 17.95 0.91
CA ALA A 50 7.31 19.19 0.79
C ALA A 50 8.19 20.43 1.10
N PRO A 51 8.04 21.52 0.32
CA PRO A 51 8.99 22.65 0.35
C PRO A 51 8.87 23.56 1.58
N MET A 52 7.84 23.37 2.42
CA MET A 52 7.64 24.14 3.65
C MET A 52 7.18 23.22 4.80
N PRO A 53 7.74 23.41 6.01
CA PRO A 53 7.33 22.64 7.19
C PRO A 53 5.98 23.13 7.72
N PHE A 54 5.19 22.22 8.27
CA PHE A 54 3.94 22.45 9.00
C PHE A 54 3.99 21.74 10.35
N THR A 55 4.95 22.17 11.18
CA THR A 55 5.21 21.58 12.50
C THR A 55 4.80 22.50 13.65
N THR A 56 4.69 23.81 13.39
CA THR A 56 4.34 24.84 14.38
C THR A 56 3.13 25.67 13.94
N TYR A 57 2.55 26.41 14.89
CA TYR A 57 1.45 27.34 14.59
C TYR A 57 1.88 28.41 13.60
N GLU A 58 3.06 29.03 13.80
CA GLU A 58 3.54 30.12 12.97
C GLU A 58 3.73 29.70 11.51
N GLU A 59 4.23 28.49 11.29
CA GLU A 59 4.35 27.87 9.97
C GLU A 59 2.99 27.69 9.30
N VAL A 60 2.05 27.03 9.99
CA VAL A 60 0.72 26.75 9.43
C VAL A 60 -0.06 28.05 9.18
N ALA A 61 -0.05 28.99 10.13
CA ALA A 61 -0.74 30.27 10.00
C ALA A 61 -0.14 31.16 8.90
N ALA A 62 1.18 31.09 8.64
CA ALA A 62 1.79 31.81 7.53
C ALA A 62 1.27 31.37 6.16
N PHE A 63 0.83 30.12 6.04
CA PHE A 63 0.27 29.55 4.82
C PHE A 63 -1.25 29.31 4.90
N GLY A 64 -1.95 29.73 5.96
CA GLY A 64 -3.33 29.26 6.23
C GLY A 64 -4.33 29.52 5.11
N THR A 65 -4.28 30.68 4.43
CA THR A 65 -5.14 30.95 3.26
C THR A 65 -4.81 30.08 2.04
N PHE A 66 -3.53 29.70 1.88
CA PHE A 66 -3.11 28.79 0.83
C PHE A 66 -3.53 27.35 1.17
N ILE A 67 -3.36 26.93 2.43
CA ILE A 67 -3.84 25.64 2.96
C ILE A 67 -5.35 25.52 2.74
N GLU A 68 -6.14 26.56 3.09
CA GLU A 68 -7.57 26.59 2.79
C GLU A 68 -7.82 26.38 1.30
N TYR A 69 -7.17 27.16 0.42
CA TYR A 69 -7.38 27.03 -1.03
C TYR A 69 -7.11 25.60 -1.53
N VAL A 70 -5.94 25.02 -1.23
CA VAL A 70 -5.55 23.70 -1.75
C VAL A 70 -6.39 22.56 -1.18
N THR A 71 -6.86 22.69 0.07
CA THR A 71 -7.75 21.68 0.69
C THR A 71 -9.18 21.77 0.16
N GLN A 72 -9.68 22.98 -0.13
CA GLN A 72 -11.01 23.18 -0.71
C GLN A 72 -11.09 22.71 -2.16
N THR A 73 -9.99 22.79 -2.93
CA THR A 73 -9.93 22.31 -4.32
C THR A 73 -9.58 20.83 -4.44
N ASN A 74 -9.46 20.08 -3.33
CA ASN A 74 -8.93 18.71 -3.29
C ASN A 74 -7.53 18.55 -3.90
N TYR A 75 -6.75 19.63 -3.97
CA TYR A 75 -5.37 19.53 -4.42
C TYR A 75 -4.48 18.90 -3.33
N MET A 76 -4.84 19.10 -2.06
CA MET A 76 -4.18 18.52 -0.90
C MET A 76 -5.20 17.95 0.11
N PRO A 77 -4.85 16.88 0.85
CA PRO A 77 -3.68 16.03 0.61
C PRO A 77 -3.81 15.26 -0.72
N PRO A 78 -2.70 14.86 -1.35
CA PRO A 78 -2.73 14.19 -2.64
C PRO A 78 -3.17 12.74 -2.47
N TRP A 79 -4.33 12.43 -3.05
CA TRP A 79 -4.92 11.10 -3.10
C TRP A 79 -5.88 11.02 -4.28
N THR A 80 -5.49 10.24 -5.27
CA THR A 80 -6.24 10.11 -6.53
C THR A 80 -7.33 9.03 -6.50
N PRO A 81 -7.25 7.94 -5.71
CA PRO A 81 -8.33 6.96 -5.63
C PRO A 81 -9.61 7.51 -4.97
N ASP A 82 -10.78 7.10 -5.48
CA ASP A 82 -12.09 7.39 -4.90
C ASP A 82 -12.32 6.56 -3.62
N HIS A 83 -12.28 7.22 -2.47
CA HIS A 83 -12.53 6.62 -1.14
C HIS A 83 -13.94 6.03 -0.98
N ASN A 84 -14.90 6.34 -1.87
CA ASN A 84 -16.24 5.76 -1.83
C ASN A 84 -16.37 4.48 -2.67
N TYR A 85 -15.35 4.12 -3.46
CA TYR A 85 -15.39 2.97 -4.34
C TYR A 85 -14.85 1.70 -3.67
N SER A 86 -13.65 1.79 -3.09
CA SER A 86 -13.00 0.75 -2.30
C SER A 86 -12.14 1.39 -1.22
N SER A 87 -11.83 0.63 -0.17
CA SER A 87 -10.93 1.09 0.90
C SER A 87 -9.50 0.63 0.66
N LEU A 88 -8.56 1.54 0.84
CA LEU A 88 -7.13 1.34 0.62
C LEU A 88 -6.33 1.79 1.86
N ARG A 89 -5.18 1.17 2.08
CA ARG A 89 -4.25 1.52 3.16
C ARG A 89 -3.62 2.88 2.87
N GLY A 90 -3.58 3.73 3.90
CA GLY A 90 -2.92 5.04 3.81
C GLY A 90 -3.74 6.07 3.05
N GLU A 91 -5.06 5.92 2.95
CA GLU A 91 -5.97 6.93 2.41
C GLU A 91 -5.72 8.30 3.04
N ARG A 92 -5.50 9.31 2.20
CA ARG A 92 -5.30 10.70 2.61
C ARG A 92 -6.42 11.55 2.03
N PHE A 93 -7.36 11.96 2.86
CA PHE A 93 -8.39 12.88 2.42
C PHE A 93 -8.91 13.71 3.59
N LEU A 94 -9.52 14.84 3.25
CA LEU A 94 -10.24 15.66 4.21
C LEU A 94 -11.74 15.51 3.95
N THR A 95 -12.46 15.12 4.99
CA THR A 95 -13.92 15.17 5.01
C THR A 95 -14.42 16.60 4.86
N ASP A 96 -15.67 16.76 4.43
CA ASP A 96 -16.30 18.08 4.29
C ASP A 96 -16.28 18.87 5.62
N ASP A 97 -16.45 18.19 6.75
CA ASP A 97 -16.38 18.80 8.08
C ASP A 97 -14.95 19.28 8.41
N GLN A 98 -13.93 18.50 8.08
CA GLN A 98 -12.52 18.91 8.28
C GLN A 98 -12.15 20.10 7.39
N LYS A 99 -12.59 20.10 6.12
CA LYS A 99 -12.43 21.24 5.21
C LYS A 99 -13.13 22.49 5.74
N ALA A 100 -14.37 22.34 6.23
CA ALA A 100 -15.11 23.44 6.84
C ALA A 100 -14.42 23.96 8.11
N LEU A 101 -13.78 23.09 8.89
CA LEU A 101 -13.02 23.47 10.08
C LEU A 101 -11.81 24.34 9.73
N ILE A 102 -11.03 23.96 8.71
CA ILE A 102 -9.91 24.75 8.18
C ILE A 102 -10.41 26.12 7.71
N SER A 103 -11.48 26.15 6.91
CA SER A 103 -12.06 27.40 6.41
C SER A 103 -12.53 28.30 7.55
N ALA A 104 -13.26 27.75 8.53
CA ALA A 104 -13.72 28.49 9.70
C ALA A 104 -12.58 29.05 10.54
N TRP A 105 -11.47 28.33 10.69
CA TRP A 105 -10.27 28.82 11.38
C TRP A 105 -9.64 30.01 10.64
N VAL A 106 -9.50 29.92 9.31
CA VAL A 106 -8.98 31.00 8.48
C VAL A 106 -9.88 32.23 8.52
N GLU A 107 -11.20 32.06 8.38
CA GLU A 107 -12.19 33.14 8.49
C GLU A 107 -12.15 33.87 9.84
N GLN A 108 -11.83 33.14 10.92
CA GLN A 108 -11.69 33.68 12.27
C GLN A 108 -10.36 34.40 12.52
N GLY A 109 -9.49 34.49 11.51
CA GLY A 109 -8.18 35.11 11.61
C GLY A 109 -7.11 34.19 12.20
N MET A 110 -7.29 32.88 12.06
CA MET A 110 -6.35 31.83 12.44
C MET A 110 -5.92 31.90 13.92
N PRO A 111 -6.85 31.94 14.89
CA PRO A 111 -6.46 32.04 16.30
C PRO A 111 -5.66 30.80 16.75
N GLU A 112 -4.56 31.02 17.47
CA GLU A 112 -3.65 29.97 17.95
C GLU A 112 -4.30 29.05 18.99
N GLY A 113 -5.03 29.61 19.95
CA GLY A 113 -5.64 28.87 21.07
C GLY A 113 -4.69 28.70 22.25
N ASP A 114 -5.01 27.78 23.15
CA ASP A 114 -4.17 27.45 24.31
C ASP A 114 -3.14 26.35 23.93
N PRO A 115 -1.82 26.62 24.01
CA PRO A 115 -0.79 25.61 23.75
C PRO A 115 -0.92 24.32 24.57
N ALA A 116 -1.61 24.36 25.72
CA ALA A 116 -1.88 23.17 26.53
C ALA A 116 -2.85 22.17 25.84
N ASN A 117 -3.60 22.61 24.83
CA ASN A 117 -4.51 21.76 24.06
C ASN A 117 -3.84 21.14 22.82
N ASN A 118 -2.57 21.45 22.54
CA ASN A 118 -1.87 20.91 21.38
C ASN A 118 -1.71 19.38 21.54
N PRO A 119 -2.06 18.56 20.53
CA PRO A 119 -1.85 17.11 20.59
C PRO A 119 -0.36 16.70 20.69
N GLY A 120 0.55 17.63 20.41
CA GLY A 120 1.97 17.35 20.20
C GLY A 120 2.23 16.86 18.79
N LEU A 121 3.46 17.05 18.30
CA LEU A 121 3.87 16.48 17.03
C LEU A 121 3.87 14.95 17.12
N PRO A 122 3.46 14.24 16.06
CA PRO A 122 3.65 12.80 15.98
C PRO A 122 5.14 12.46 16.11
N ASP A 123 5.41 11.29 16.70
CA ASP A 123 6.75 10.74 16.70
C ASP A 123 7.07 10.23 15.29
N PHE A 124 7.99 10.91 14.61
CA PHE A 124 8.53 10.44 13.33
C PHE A 124 9.84 9.69 13.60
N PRO A 125 9.94 8.40 13.25
CA PRO A 125 11.16 7.65 13.49
C PRO A 125 12.32 8.21 12.66
N GLU A 126 13.50 8.28 13.27
CA GLU A 126 14.74 8.54 12.56
C GLU A 126 15.18 7.26 11.82
N GLY A 127 15.48 7.35 10.52
CA GLY A 127 15.85 6.21 9.70
C GLY A 127 14.63 5.48 9.11
N SER A 128 14.44 4.23 9.47
CA SER A 128 13.34 3.39 8.96
C SER A 128 12.00 3.72 9.60
N GLN A 129 10.92 3.67 8.82
CA GLN A 129 9.55 3.85 9.30
C GLN A 129 9.00 2.63 10.07
N ILE A 130 9.56 1.44 9.88
CA ILE A 130 8.98 0.17 10.37
C ILE A 130 9.89 -0.61 11.34
N GLY A 131 11.02 -0.02 11.74
CA GLY A 131 11.90 -0.55 12.78
C GLY A 131 13.34 -0.76 12.29
N GLU A 132 14.15 -1.48 13.06
CA GLU A 132 15.53 -1.76 12.67
C GLU A 132 15.57 -2.80 11.53
N PRO A 133 16.18 -2.51 10.37
CA PRO A 133 16.31 -3.47 9.28
C PRO A 133 17.32 -4.57 9.60
N ASP A 134 17.06 -5.78 9.11
CA ASP A 134 18.00 -6.90 9.22
C ASP A 134 19.17 -6.77 8.22
N LEU A 135 18.90 -6.16 7.06
CA LEU A 135 19.90 -5.85 6.05
C LEU A 135 19.59 -4.51 5.38
N VAL A 136 20.61 -3.66 5.28
CA VAL A 136 20.58 -2.43 4.49
C VAL A 136 21.44 -2.63 3.24
N LEU A 137 20.83 -2.48 2.08
CA LEU A 137 21.49 -2.40 0.78
C LEU A 137 21.47 -0.94 0.31
N SER A 138 22.42 -0.55 -0.52
CA SER A 138 22.49 0.83 -1.03
C SER A 138 22.91 0.82 -2.49
N MET A 139 22.61 1.90 -3.19
CA MET A 139 23.22 2.14 -4.49
C MET A 139 24.76 2.03 -4.36
N PRO A 140 25.44 1.29 -5.26
CA PRO A 140 26.86 1.00 -5.11
C PRO A 140 27.74 2.26 -5.06
N GLU A 141 27.33 3.30 -5.79
CA GLU A 141 27.98 4.60 -5.84
C GLU A 141 26.92 5.71 -5.85
N PRO A 142 27.22 6.93 -5.33
CA PRO A 142 26.31 8.06 -5.43
C PRO A 142 26.03 8.43 -6.89
N PHE A 143 24.77 8.71 -7.19
CA PHE A 143 24.34 9.14 -8.52
C PHE A 143 24.19 10.67 -8.58
N THR A 144 24.54 11.29 -9.71
CA THR A 144 24.37 12.74 -9.92
C THR A 144 23.30 13.00 -10.98
N HIS A 145 22.13 13.44 -10.54
CA HIS A 145 21.07 13.92 -11.41
C HIS A 145 21.39 15.35 -11.89
N LEU A 146 21.41 15.56 -13.21
CA LEU A 146 21.83 16.82 -13.79
C LEU A 146 20.79 17.92 -13.63
N GLY A 147 21.24 19.14 -13.38
CA GLY A 147 20.40 20.34 -13.30
C GLY A 147 19.90 20.84 -14.66
N ASN A 148 19.29 20.00 -15.47
CA ASN A 148 18.88 20.28 -16.84
C ASN A 148 17.35 20.43 -17.02
N MET A 149 16.58 20.40 -15.93
CA MET A 149 15.11 20.45 -15.89
C MET A 149 14.43 19.31 -16.66
N GLN A 150 15.05 18.12 -16.69
CA GLN A 150 14.48 16.91 -17.31
C GLN A 150 14.33 15.81 -16.26
N ASP A 151 13.32 14.97 -16.44
CA ASP A 151 13.17 13.74 -15.68
C ASP A 151 14.27 12.74 -16.07
N GLN A 152 14.60 11.82 -15.16
CA GLN A 152 15.56 10.75 -15.44
C GLN A 152 15.16 9.44 -14.76
N TYR A 153 15.22 8.35 -15.51
CA TYR A 153 15.00 6.99 -15.02
C TYR A 153 16.31 6.21 -15.04
N GLN A 154 16.83 5.87 -13.87
CA GLN A 154 18.13 5.21 -13.73
C GLN A 154 17.96 3.89 -12.97
N VAL A 155 18.50 2.80 -13.54
CA VAL A 155 18.48 1.47 -12.92
C VAL A 155 19.83 1.17 -12.31
N PHE A 156 19.85 0.84 -11.02
CA PHE A 156 21.03 0.45 -10.27
C PHE A 156 20.99 -1.04 -9.95
N VAL A 157 22.08 -1.75 -10.26
CA VAL A 157 22.20 -3.20 -10.08
C VAL A 157 22.84 -3.48 -8.73
N ILE A 158 22.07 -3.99 -7.78
CA ILE A 158 22.47 -4.14 -6.38
C ILE A 158 22.57 -5.63 -6.01
N PRO A 159 23.78 -6.17 -5.76
CA PRO A 159 23.92 -7.55 -5.30
C PRO A 159 23.38 -7.69 -3.87
N THR A 160 22.54 -8.71 -3.62
CA THR A 160 21.98 -8.93 -2.28
C THR A 160 23.00 -9.46 -1.28
N GLY A 161 24.00 -10.20 -1.78
CA GLY A 161 25.01 -10.87 -0.94
C GLY A 161 24.48 -12.11 -0.20
N PHE A 162 23.26 -12.56 -0.47
CA PHE A 162 22.70 -13.76 0.16
C PHE A 162 23.48 -15.01 -0.24
N THR A 163 23.69 -15.90 0.73
CA THR A 163 24.41 -17.18 0.53
C THR A 163 23.53 -18.40 0.77
N GLU A 164 22.32 -18.17 1.29
CA GLU A 164 21.24 -19.13 1.48
C GLU A 164 19.91 -18.44 1.17
N PRO A 165 18.84 -19.19 0.82
CA PRO A 165 17.52 -18.59 0.62
C PRO A 165 17.12 -17.77 1.85
N THR A 166 16.74 -16.52 1.62
CA THR A 166 16.43 -15.55 2.68
C THR A 166 14.99 -15.10 2.54
N GLU A 167 14.21 -15.28 3.60
CA GLU A 167 12.79 -14.97 3.63
C GLU A 167 12.57 -13.52 4.07
N ILE A 168 11.89 -12.73 3.24
CA ILE A 168 11.69 -11.29 3.38
C ILE A 168 10.22 -10.99 3.71
N ALA A 169 9.98 -10.30 4.81
CA ALA A 169 8.65 -9.90 5.29
C ALA A 169 8.30 -8.44 5.00
N ALA A 170 9.30 -7.57 4.77
CA ALA A 170 9.05 -6.20 4.34
C ALA A 170 10.24 -5.65 3.54
N VAL A 171 9.93 -4.70 2.66
CA VAL A 171 10.90 -3.95 1.86
C VAL A 171 10.58 -2.47 1.99
N GLU A 172 11.57 -1.68 2.41
CA GLU A 172 11.47 -0.23 2.50
C GLU A 172 12.57 0.39 1.63
N ILE A 173 12.17 1.27 0.70
CA ILE A 173 13.12 2.15 0.00
C ILE A 173 13.25 3.43 0.82
N ARG A 174 14.50 3.83 1.07
CA ARG A 174 14.87 5.04 1.80
C ARG A 174 15.52 6.01 0.81
N PRO A 175 14.76 6.98 0.27
CA PRO A 175 15.30 7.98 -0.65
C PRO A 175 16.48 8.72 -0.01
N GLY A 176 17.58 8.83 -0.75
CA GLY A 176 18.75 9.57 -0.30
C GLY A 176 18.61 11.07 -0.53
N ASN A 177 17.74 11.48 -1.45
CA ASN A 177 17.47 12.88 -1.76
C ASN A 177 15.98 13.13 -2.08
N SER A 178 15.21 13.34 -1.02
CA SER A 178 13.78 13.67 -1.10
C SER A 178 13.45 14.95 -1.90
N ALA A 179 14.42 15.75 -2.33
CA ALA A 179 14.17 16.92 -3.18
C ALA A 179 14.01 16.57 -4.68
N VAL A 180 14.51 15.42 -5.13
CA VAL A 180 14.43 14.98 -6.53
C VAL A 180 13.90 13.57 -6.71
N ASP A 181 13.97 12.72 -5.69
CA ASP A 181 13.47 11.35 -5.79
C ASP A 181 11.94 11.38 -5.92
N HIS A 182 11.42 11.02 -7.10
CA HIS A 182 9.99 11.09 -7.40
C HIS A 182 9.29 9.76 -7.16
N HIS A 183 9.91 8.64 -7.54
CA HIS A 183 9.55 7.30 -7.09
C HIS A 183 10.67 6.30 -7.34
N ALA A 184 10.55 5.12 -6.74
CA ALA A 184 11.49 4.03 -6.93
C ALA A 184 10.76 2.68 -6.98
N LEU A 185 11.23 1.78 -7.85
CA LEU A 185 10.72 0.40 -7.97
C LEU A 185 11.89 -0.59 -7.88
N ILE A 186 11.65 -1.74 -7.28
CA ILE A 186 12.64 -2.82 -7.18
C ILE A 186 12.19 -4.01 -8.00
N GLY A 187 13.00 -4.34 -9.01
CA GLY A 187 12.97 -5.64 -9.68
C GLY A 187 13.85 -6.63 -8.95
N TYR A 188 13.52 -7.91 -8.98
CA TYR A 188 14.32 -8.98 -8.40
C TYR A 188 14.64 -10.05 -9.45
N THR A 189 15.89 -10.51 -9.44
CA THR A 189 16.35 -11.61 -10.29
C THR A 189 17.41 -12.46 -9.60
N ASP A 190 17.33 -13.78 -9.76
CA ASP A 190 18.40 -14.71 -9.43
C ASP A 190 18.99 -15.39 -10.67
N ASN A 191 18.41 -15.18 -11.85
CA ASN A 191 18.92 -15.69 -13.12
C ASN A 191 20.27 -15.06 -13.49
N PRO A 192 21.35 -15.86 -13.54
CA PRO A 192 22.69 -15.36 -13.84
C PRO A 192 22.80 -14.68 -15.22
N SER A 193 21.93 -15.01 -16.17
CA SER A 193 21.93 -14.41 -17.51
C SER A 193 21.37 -12.99 -17.48
N VAL A 194 20.29 -12.77 -16.73
CA VAL A 194 19.65 -11.46 -16.54
C VAL A 194 20.59 -10.54 -15.76
N ILE A 195 21.18 -11.05 -14.68
CA ILE A 195 22.20 -10.35 -13.89
C ILE A 195 23.38 -9.91 -14.77
N ALA A 196 23.93 -10.83 -15.57
CA ALA A 196 25.05 -10.51 -16.45
C ALA A 196 24.68 -9.47 -17.53
N GLN A 197 23.43 -9.46 -18.01
CA GLN A 197 22.94 -8.46 -18.96
C GLN A 197 22.85 -7.08 -18.30
N ALA A 198 22.21 -6.98 -17.14
CA ALA A 198 22.08 -5.72 -16.40
C ALA A 198 23.47 -5.15 -16.03
N GLN A 199 24.38 -5.99 -15.54
CA GLN A 199 25.76 -5.59 -15.26
C GLN A 199 26.53 -5.15 -16.51
N SER A 200 26.23 -5.74 -17.67
CA SER A 200 26.84 -5.31 -18.93
C SER A 200 26.30 -3.97 -19.42
N MET A 201 25.04 -3.64 -19.11
CA MET A 201 24.44 -2.34 -19.42
C MET A 201 25.03 -1.26 -18.51
N ASP A 202 25.10 -1.53 -17.20
CA ASP A 202 25.77 -0.68 -16.20
C ASP A 202 27.23 -0.41 -16.59
N ALA A 203 28.01 -1.45 -16.89
CA ALA A 203 29.41 -1.29 -17.30
C ALA A 203 29.62 -0.55 -18.64
N ALA A 204 28.57 -0.42 -19.47
CA ALA A 204 28.60 0.33 -20.71
C ALA A 204 28.27 1.81 -20.53
N ASP A 205 27.58 2.17 -19.44
CA ASP A 205 27.26 3.55 -19.09
C ASP A 205 28.44 4.21 -18.36
N PRO A 206 28.77 5.48 -18.65
CA PRO A 206 29.78 6.20 -17.88
C PRO A 206 29.31 6.62 -16.47
N ASN A 207 28.01 6.63 -16.19
CA ASN A 207 27.44 6.94 -14.88
C ASN A 207 27.05 5.65 -14.14
N PRO A 208 26.90 5.68 -12.80
CA PRO A 208 26.45 4.50 -12.05
C PRO A 208 25.07 4.04 -12.52
N GLY A 209 24.90 2.74 -12.78
CA GLY A 209 23.67 2.18 -13.32
C GLY A 209 23.52 2.42 -14.82
N TYR A 210 22.31 2.28 -15.33
CA TYR A 210 21.99 2.61 -16.72
C TYR A 210 20.60 3.23 -16.85
N GLU A 211 20.41 4.03 -17.89
CA GLU A 211 19.11 4.62 -18.19
C GLU A 211 18.17 3.54 -18.76
N SER A 212 17.01 3.38 -18.13
CA SER A 212 15.94 2.53 -18.63
C SER A 212 14.61 3.09 -18.19
N PHE A 213 13.78 3.45 -19.17
CA PHE A 213 12.49 4.05 -18.93
C PHE A 213 11.43 2.95 -18.79
N GLY A 214 10.52 3.04 -17.82
CA GLY A 214 9.31 2.22 -17.74
C GLY A 214 9.50 0.74 -17.36
N ASP A 215 10.75 0.26 -17.33
CA ASP A 215 11.16 -1.10 -16.95
C ASP A 215 12.67 -1.11 -16.58
N TYR A 216 13.18 -2.25 -16.14
CA TYR A 216 14.56 -2.53 -15.83
C TYR A 216 15.44 -2.76 -17.08
N GLY A 217 14.87 -2.79 -18.29
CA GLY A 217 15.61 -3.04 -19.54
C GLY A 217 16.08 -4.49 -19.70
N VAL A 218 15.70 -5.34 -18.75
CA VAL A 218 15.97 -6.78 -18.69
C VAL A 218 14.75 -7.47 -18.07
N ASP A 219 14.54 -8.73 -18.45
CA ASP A 219 13.38 -9.52 -18.01
C ASP A 219 13.63 -10.10 -16.60
N VAL A 220 13.18 -9.38 -15.57
CA VAL A 220 13.28 -9.79 -14.16
C VAL A 220 12.13 -10.71 -13.75
N GLU A 221 12.42 -11.66 -12.87
CA GLU A 221 11.46 -12.67 -12.40
C GLU A 221 10.36 -12.06 -11.53
N GLN A 222 10.68 -11.04 -10.75
CA GLN A 222 9.68 -10.25 -10.04
C GLN A 222 9.84 -8.77 -10.36
N PHE A 223 8.84 -8.22 -11.05
CA PHE A 223 8.83 -6.83 -11.49
C PHE A 223 8.60 -5.85 -10.33
N LEU A 224 7.91 -6.26 -9.27
CA LEU A 224 7.57 -5.39 -8.14
C LEU A 224 7.92 -6.07 -6.82
N PHE A 225 9.20 -6.29 -6.57
CA PHE A 225 9.71 -6.83 -5.29
C PHE A 225 9.57 -5.82 -4.14
N GLY A 226 9.48 -4.53 -4.49
CA GLY A 226 9.23 -3.42 -3.59
C GLY A 226 9.09 -2.12 -4.37
N GLY A 227 8.56 -1.08 -3.74
CA GLY A 227 8.46 0.22 -4.37
C GLY A 227 8.17 1.32 -3.36
N TRP A 228 8.39 2.55 -3.78
CA TRP A 228 8.22 3.74 -2.96
C TRP A 228 7.76 4.91 -3.82
N VAL A 229 6.79 5.65 -3.29
CA VAL A 229 6.43 6.99 -3.74
C VAL A 229 6.33 7.91 -2.51
N PRO A 230 6.48 9.23 -2.66
CA PRO A 230 6.36 10.15 -1.55
C PRO A 230 5.03 9.99 -0.77
N GLY A 231 5.14 9.79 0.55
CA GLY A 231 4.01 9.65 1.45
C GLY A 231 3.34 8.27 1.47
N THR A 232 3.87 7.25 0.79
CA THR A 232 3.40 5.87 1.01
C THR A 232 4.19 5.18 2.12
N PRO A 233 3.52 4.43 3.02
CA PRO A 233 4.21 3.60 3.99
C PRO A 233 4.99 2.48 3.28
N PRO A 234 6.02 1.90 3.93
CA PRO A 234 6.73 0.74 3.40
C PRO A 234 5.81 -0.44 3.09
N LEU A 235 6.26 -1.28 2.15
CA LEU A 235 5.59 -2.52 1.81
C LEU A 235 5.87 -3.56 2.89
N GLU A 236 4.84 -3.88 3.68
CA GLU A 236 4.88 -4.91 4.72
C GLU A 236 3.93 -6.04 4.34
N PHE A 237 4.43 -7.27 4.37
CA PHE A 237 3.63 -8.47 4.16
C PHE A 237 3.13 -9.04 5.49
N PRO A 238 1.96 -9.69 5.51
CA PRO A 238 1.45 -10.30 6.72
C PRO A 238 2.29 -11.54 7.09
N PRO A 239 2.23 -12.02 8.35
CA PRO A 239 3.01 -13.18 8.77
C PRO A 239 2.81 -14.38 7.84
N THR A 240 3.90 -15.09 7.53
CA THR A 240 3.95 -16.27 6.63
C THR A 240 3.69 -15.99 5.14
N ILE A 241 3.50 -14.72 4.75
CA ILE A 241 3.47 -14.26 3.35
C ILE A 241 4.63 -13.29 3.14
N GLY A 242 5.27 -13.34 1.98
CA GLY A 242 6.37 -12.45 1.68
C GLY A 242 7.11 -12.84 0.42
N HIS A 243 8.38 -12.48 0.34
CA HIS A 243 9.26 -12.88 -0.76
C HIS A 243 10.35 -13.84 -0.26
N VAL A 244 10.83 -14.71 -1.15
CA VAL A 244 12.04 -15.50 -0.91
C VAL A 244 13.11 -15.02 -1.89
N ALA A 245 14.25 -14.58 -1.34
CA ALA A 245 15.40 -14.18 -2.13
C ALA A 245 16.45 -15.29 -2.13
N GLU A 246 16.79 -15.79 -3.31
CA GLU A 246 17.73 -16.88 -3.52
C GLU A 246 19.20 -16.42 -3.41
N PRO A 247 20.14 -17.34 -3.14
CA PRO A 247 21.56 -17.02 -3.07
C PRO A 247 22.11 -16.38 -4.34
N GLY A 248 22.88 -15.29 -4.19
CA GLY A 248 23.47 -14.58 -5.33
C GLY A 248 22.51 -13.75 -6.18
N SER A 249 21.26 -13.60 -5.72
CA SER A 249 20.25 -12.73 -6.33
C SER A 249 20.70 -11.26 -6.36
N HIS A 250 20.06 -10.48 -7.23
CA HIS A 250 20.25 -9.04 -7.35
C HIS A 250 18.91 -8.33 -7.30
N LEU A 251 18.93 -7.13 -6.74
CA LEU A 251 17.85 -6.16 -6.84
C LEU A 251 18.21 -5.14 -7.91
N LEU A 252 17.26 -4.83 -8.79
CA LEU A 252 17.37 -3.76 -9.77
C LEU A 252 16.52 -2.60 -9.26
N LEU A 253 17.17 -1.58 -8.70
CA LEU A 253 16.51 -0.39 -8.21
C LEU A 253 16.35 0.60 -9.36
N GLN A 254 15.13 0.75 -9.88
CA GLN A 254 14.81 1.81 -10.84
C GLN A 254 14.41 3.06 -10.05
N MET A 255 15.21 4.11 -10.16
CA MET A 255 14.92 5.45 -9.62
C MET A 255 14.35 6.33 -10.72
N HIS A 256 13.23 6.99 -10.44
CA HIS A 256 12.73 8.10 -11.22
C HIS A 256 13.05 9.40 -10.47
N TYR A 257 13.94 10.20 -11.03
CA TYR A 257 14.28 11.54 -10.57
C TYR A 257 13.42 12.57 -11.30
N GLY A 258 12.71 13.40 -10.52
CA GLY A 258 11.98 14.54 -11.04
C GLY A 258 12.91 15.68 -11.47
N PRO A 259 12.39 16.69 -12.18
CA PRO A 259 13.20 17.65 -12.89
C PRO A 259 13.84 18.66 -11.94
N SER A 260 15.15 18.85 -12.04
CA SER A 260 15.90 19.84 -11.24
C SER A 260 16.62 20.89 -12.08
N ALA A 261 16.66 22.14 -11.60
CA ALA A 261 17.42 23.25 -12.20
C ALA A 261 18.91 23.26 -11.79
N VAL A 262 19.25 22.47 -10.77
CA VAL A 262 20.61 22.37 -10.21
C VAL A 262 20.99 20.90 -10.09
N GLU A 263 22.28 20.60 -10.17
CA GLU A 263 22.75 19.23 -9.94
C GLU A 263 22.38 18.77 -8.53
N GLN A 264 21.90 17.54 -8.45
CA GLN A 264 21.48 16.90 -7.22
C GLN A 264 22.19 15.55 -7.12
N VAL A 265 22.55 15.17 -5.90
CA VAL A 265 23.22 13.89 -5.63
C VAL A 265 22.27 13.05 -4.80
N ASP A 266 22.13 11.79 -5.17
CA ASP A 266 21.32 10.81 -4.46
C ASP A 266 22.17 9.56 -4.13
N GLN A 267 21.90 8.97 -2.97
CA GLN A 267 22.37 7.65 -2.60
C GLN A 267 21.29 6.89 -1.79
N THR A 268 20.14 6.68 -2.40
CA THR A 268 19.04 5.82 -1.93
C THR A 268 19.49 4.45 -1.41
N GLU A 269 18.85 4.04 -0.31
CA GLU A 269 19.04 2.76 0.38
C GLU A 269 17.78 1.88 0.30
N ILE A 270 17.96 0.58 0.48
CA ILE A 270 16.90 -0.43 0.57
C ILE A 270 17.08 -1.16 1.90
N ASN A 271 16.08 -1.05 2.75
CA ASN A 271 15.95 -1.76 4.01
C ASN A 271 15.17 -3.06 3.77
N LEU A 272 15.75 -4.18 4.19
CA LEU A 272 15.13 -5.50 4.14
C LEU A 272 14.90 -6.02 5.56
N PHE A 273 13.68 -6.52 5.79
CA PHE A 273 13.25 -7.09 7.06
C PHE A 273 12.96 -8.57 6.86
N PHE A 274 13.59 -9.42 7.65
CA PHE A 274 13.50 -10.86 7.50
C PHE A 274 12.27 -11.42 8.22
N ALA A 275 11.71 -12.47 7.65
CA ALA A 275 10.55 -13.13 8.22
C ALA A 275 10.88 -13.79 9.56
N GLN A 276 10.10 -13.48 10.59
CA GLN A 276 10.22 -14.11 11.92
C GLN A 276 9.58 -15.51 11.94
N GLU A 277 8.67 -15.77 11.01
CA GLU A 277 8.01 -17.04 10.79
C GLU A 277 8.25 -17.48 9.35
N PRO A 278 8.41 -18.79 9.08
CA PRO A 278 8.64 -19.29 7.74
C PRO A 278 7.58 -18.79 6.75
N ILE A 279 8.03 -18.26 5.61
CA ILE A 279 7.15 -17.93 4.49
C ILE A 279 6.56 -19.21 3.91
N GLN A 280 5.23 -19.22 3.81
CA GLN A 280 4.45 -20.35 3.30
C GLN A 280 3.88 -20.04 1.91
N ARG A 281 3.67 -18.75 1.61
CA ARG A 281 3.15 -18.27 0.33
C ARG A 281 3.97 -17.07 -0.13
N GLU A 282 4.53 -17.19 -1.32
CA GLU A 282 5.28 -16.11 -1.94
C GLU A 282 4.35 -15.18 -2.70
N VAL A 283 4.58 -13.88 -2.58
CA VAL A 283 3.81 -12.87 -3.31
C VAL A 283 4.19 -12.89 -4.78
N GLU A 284 3.19 -13.01 -5.64
CA GLU A 284 3.32 -12.96 -7.09
C GLU A 284 2.78 -11.63 -7.64
N THR A 285 3.34 -11.18 -8.77
CA THR A 285 2.86 -10.00 -9.50
C THR A 285 2.20 -10.45 -10.81
N TYR A 286 0.93 -10.11 -10.99
CA TYR A 286 0.18 -10.30 -12.22
C TYR A 286 0.05 -8.96 -12.96
N ILE A 287 0.14 -9.00 -14.28
CA ILE A 287 0.19 -7.80 -15.11
C ILE A 287 -0.94 -7.86 -16.14
N MET A 288 -1.82 -6.85 -16.10
CA MET A 288 -2.69 -6.54 -17.23
C MET A 288 -2.04 -5.43 -18.06
N ASN A 289 -1.94 -5.67 -19.37
CA ASN A 289 -1.28 -4.81 -20.34
C ASN A 289 -2.06 -4.83 -21.67
N PRO A 290 -1.60 -4.20 -22.77
CA PRO A 290 -2.35 -4.19 -24.03
C PRO A 290 -2.71 -5.56 -24.61
N GLU A 291 -2.06 -6.65 -24.21
CA GLU A 291 -2.49 -8.02 -24.58
C GLU A 291 -3.93 -8.31 -24.17
N HIS A 292 -4.39 -7.72 -23.07
CA HIS A 292 -5.68 -7.94 -22.44
C HIS A 292 -6.78 -7.00 -22.93
N LEU A 293 -6.47 -6.07 -23.85
CA LEU A 293 -7.44 -5.13 -24.39
C LEU A 293 -8.38 -5.77 -25.42
N ASP A 294 -9.54 -5.16 -25.62
CA ASP A 294 -10.43 -5.44 -26.76
C ASP A 294 -9.72 -5.19 -28.11
N GLY A 295 -9.03 -6.23 -28.62
CA GLY A 295 -8.22 -6.18 -29.84
C GLY A 295 -6.72 -6.40 -29.65
N GLY A 296 -6.26 -6.59 -28.41
CA GLY A 296 -4.87 -6.87 -28.05
C GLY A 296 -3.92 -5.69 -28.32
N TRP A 297 -2.62 -5.95 -28.40
CA TRP A 297 -1.59 -4.93 -28.65
C TRP A 297 -1.88 -3.99 -29.83
N GLY A 298 -2.53 -4.50 -30.88
CA GLY A 298 -2.86 -3.73 -32.07
C GLY A 298 -3.98 -2.70 -31.89
N SER A 299 -4.75 -2.77 -30.80
CA SER A 299 -5.83 -1.82 -30.52
C SER A 299 -5.39 -0.62 -29.69
N PHE A 300 -4.23 -0.65 -29.02
CA PHE A 300 -3.75 0.45 -28.20
C PHE A 300 -3.23 1.61 -29.06
N ILE A 301 -4.16 2.45 -29.51
CA ILE A 301 -3.92 3.61 -30.38
C ILE A 301 -4.79 4.75 -29.88
N ILE A 302 -4.20 5.90 -29.57
CA ILE A 302 -4.92 7.09 -29.11
C ILE A 302 -4.81 8.17 -30.20
N PRO A 303 -5.83 8.34 -31.06
CA PRO A 303 -5.76 9.32 -32.16
C PRO A 303 -5.67 10.76 -31.66
N PRO A 304 -5.07 11.68 -32.45
CA PRO A 304 -4.96 13.07 -32.07
C PRO A 304 -6.34 13.73 -32.02
N ASN A 305 -6.51 14.67 -31.09
CA ASN A 305 -7.76 15.38 -30.82
C ASN A 305 -8.93 14.47 -30.42
N GLN A 306 -8.64 13.39 -29.68
CA GLN A 306 -9.65 12.47 -29.16
C GLN A 306 -9.39 12.12 -27.70
N VAL A 307 -10.49 11.90 -26.98
CA VAL A 307 -10.50 11.17 -25.70
C VAL A 307 -10.81 9.71 -26.02
N THR A 308 -9.97 8.79 -25.55
CA THR A 308 -10.11 7.35 -25.80
C THR A 308 -10.16 6.61 -24.48
N THR A 309 -11.11 5.69 -24.33
CA THR A 309 -11.18 4.77 -23.19
C THR A 309 -10.92 3.36 -23.68
N PHE A 310 -9.94 2.69 -23.06
CA PHE A 310 -9.66 1.29 -23.28
C PHE A 310 -10.35 0.43 -22.24
N HIS A 311 -10.72 -0.77 -22.65
CA HIS A 311 -11.29 -1.81 -21.81
C HIS A 311 -10.37 -3.04 -21.87
N GLY A 312 -9.77 -3.38 -20.73
CA GLY A 312 -8.99 -4.57 -20.51
C GLY A 312 -9.80 -5.61 -19.74
N SER A 313 -9.64 -6.87 -20.12
CA SER A 313 -10.34 -8.00 -19.51
C SER A 313 -9.37 -9.16 -19.27
N MET A 314 -9.26 -9.63 -18.03
CA MET A 314 -8.35 -10.71 -17.64
C MET A 314 -9.10 -11.77 -16.81
N PRO A 315 -9.13 -13.05 -17.25
CA PRO A 315 -9.79 -14.09 -16.47
C PRO A 315 -9.01 -14.42 -15.19
N ILE A 316 -9.72 -14.75 -14.13
CA ILE A 316 -9.16 -15.20 -12.85
C ILE A 316 -9.35 -16.72 -12.78
N PRO A 317 -8.33 -17.54 -13.12
CA PRO A 317 -8.50 -18.99 -13.27
C PRO A 317 -8.62 -19.73 -11.93
N GLU A 318 -8.01 -19.19 -10.87
CA GLU A 318 -7.92 -19.78 -9.54
C GLU A 318 -8.25 -18.70 -8.49
N ASP A 319 -8.69 -19.12 -7.30
CA ASP A 319 -9.01 -18.19 -6.22
C ASP A 319 -7.72 -17.44 -5.80
N MET A 320 -7.78 -16.12 -5.70
CA MET A 320 -6.63 -15.27 -5.37
C MET A 320 -6.92 -14.38 -4.17
N SER A 321 -5.95 -14.21 -3.29
CA SER A 321 -5.92 -13.18 -2.25
C SER A 321 -5.09 -12.00 -2.72
N LEU A 322 -5.76 -10.92 -3.12
CA LEU A 322 -5.14 -9.71 -3.62
C LEU A 322 -4.67 -8.82 -2.46
N ILE A 323 -3.41 -8.38 -2.53
CA ILE A 323 -2.72 -7.56 -1.52
C ILE A 323 -2.68 -6.09 -1.97
N SER A 324 -2.32 -5.84 -3.23
CA SER A 324 -2.19 -4.49 -3.76
C SER A 324 -2.56 -4.41 -5.24
N ILE A 325 -2.83 -3.18 -5.70
CA ILE A 325 -3.16 -2.84 -7.07
C ILE A 325 -2.43 -1.55 -7.47
N THR A 326 -1.83 -1.53 -8.66
CA THR A 326 -1.03 -0.40 -9.15
C THR A 326 -1.41 -0.11 -10.61
N PRO A 327 -2.43 0.73 -10.85
CA PRO A 327 -2.70 1.25 -12.19
C PRO A 327 -1.57 2.18 -12.65
N HIS A 328 -1.30 2.23 -13.96
CA HIS A 328 -0.24 3.05 -14.53
C HIS A 328 -0.53 3.47 -15.98
N CYS A 329 -0.36 4.76 -16.26
CA CYS A 329 -0.37 5.39 -17.58
C CYS A 329 0.44 6.70 -17.54
N HIS A 330 0.81 7.26 -18.70
CA HIS A 330 1.62 8.47 -18.79
C HIS A 330 0.76 9.75 -18.86
N LEU A 331 1.22 10.77 -19.59
CA LEU A 331 0.73 12.15 -19.54
C LEU A 331 -0.69 12.35 -20.13
N LEU A 332 -1.12 11.46 -21.02
CA LEU A 332 -2.48 11.49 -21.58
C LEU A 332 -3.48 10.82 -20.66
N GLY A 333 -3.06 9.96 -19.73
CA GLY A 333 -3.94 9.30 -18.75
C GLY A 333 -4.82 10.28 -17.97
N LYS A 334 -6.09 9.90 -17.76
CA LYS A 334 -7.10 10.70 -17.04
C LYS A 334 -7.94 9.95 -16.05
N ALA A 335 -8.18 8.66 -16.22
CA ALA A 335 -8.95 7.89 -15.25
C ALA A 335 -8.67 6.40 -15.32
N TRP A 336 -8.84 5.71 -14.20
CA TRP A 336 -8.89 4.26 -14.08
C TRP A 336 -10.14 3.82 -13.33
N GLU A 337 -10.75 2.71 -13.75
CA GLU A 337 -11.75 1.98 -12.95
C GLU A 337 -11.47 0.49 -13.10
N VAL A 338 -11.33 -0.23 -11.99
CA VAL A 338 -11.03 -1.65 -11.96
C VAL A 338 -11.92 -2.36 -10.97
N PHE A 339 -12.51 -3.47 -11.41
CA PHE A 339 -13.32 -4.36 -10.59
C PHE A 339 -13.24 -5.79 -11.08
N ALA A 340 -13.48 -6.76 -10.21
CA ALA A 340 -13.70 -8.15 -10.62
C ALA A 340 -15.21 -8.42 -10.69
N ARG A 341 -15.66 -9.20 -11.66
CA ARG A 341 -17.06 -9.61 -11.77
C ARG A 341 -17.21 -11.10 -12.07
N SER A 342 -18.29 -11.66 -11.57
CA SER A 342 -18.78 -12.99 -11.95
C SER A 342 -19.10 -13.07 -13.46
N GLN A 343 -19.05 -14.27 -14.05
CA GLN A 343 -19.31 -14.46 -15.48
C GLN A 343 -20.73 -14.06 -15.90
N ASP A 344 -21.70 -14.19 -15.01
CA ASP A 344 -23.10 -13.80 -15.22
C ASP A 344 -23.38 -12.34 -14.83
N ALA A 345 -22.34 -11.61 -14.39
CA ALA A 345 -22.38 -10.22 -13.94
C ALA A 345 -23.44 -9.94 -12.86
N GLN A 346 -23.74 -10.93 -12.01
CA GLN A 346 -24.64 -10.76 -10.86
C GLN A 346 -23.90 -10.33 -9.58
N ASP A 347 -22.59 -10.56 -9.55
CA ASP A 347 -21.70 -10.15 -8.46
C ASP A 347 -20.47 -9.41 -9.00
N THR A 348 -20.09 -8.36 -8.26
CA THR A 348 -18.99 -7.43 -8.59
C THR A 348 -18.25 -7.05 -7.31
N ILE A 349 -16.91 -7.13 -7.37
CA ILE A 349 -15.98 -6.74 -6.32
C ILE A 349 -15.25 -5.48 -6.79
N PRO A 350 -15.52 -4.30 -6.21
CA PRO A 350 -14.80 -3.07 -6.55
C PRO A 350 -13.36 -3.15 -6.05
N LEU A 351 -12.39 -2.77 -6.89
CA LEU A 351 -10.96 -2.86 -6.55
C LEU A 351 -10.33 -1.48 -6.43
N ILE A 352 -10.40 -0.67 -7.48
CA ILE A 352 -9.94 0.72 -7.43
C ILE A 352 -10.65 1.57 -8.49
N SER A 353 -10.95 2.82 -8.15
CA SER A 353 -11.40 3.84 -9.09
C SER A 353 -10.56 5.10 -8.87
N ILE A 354 -10.03 5.67 -9.94
CA ILE A 354 -9.24 6.90 -9.96
C ILE A 354 -9.89 7.80 -11.02
N PRO A 355 -10.85 8.66 -10.66
CA PRO A 355 -11.63 9.45 -11.63
C PRO A 355 -10.82 10.59 -12.25
N ASP A 356 -9.79 11.08 -11.54
CA ASP A 356 -8.93 12.19 -11.94
C ASP A 356 -7.46 11.77 -11.79
N TRP A 357 -7.00 10.88 -12.68
CA TRP A 357 -5.61 10.41 -12.70
C TRP A 357 -4.64 11.56 -12.99
N ASP A 358 -3.55 11.59 -12.22
CA ASP A 358 -2.43 12.51 -12.40
C ASP A 358 -1.13 11.68 -12.45
N PHE A 359 -0.37 11.81 -13.54
CA PHE A 359 0.91 11.11 -13.74
C PHE A 359 1.94 11.43 -12.65
N ASN A 360 1.84 12.59 -12.00
CA ASN A 360 2.73 12.96 -10.91
C ASN A 360 2.35 12.28 -9.58
N TRP A 361 1.18 11.66 -9.49
CA TRP A 361 0.66 10.99 -8.30
C TRP A 361 0.37 9.52 -8.58
N GLN A 362 1.44 8.79 -8.90
CA GLN A 362 1.42 7.34 -9.01
C GLN A 362 1.59 6.71 -7.62
N GLY A 363 1.07 5.51 -7.42
CA GLY A 363 1.17 4.85 -6.13
C GLY A 363 0.91 3.35 -6.20
N ILE A 364 1.42 2.64 -5.20
CA ILE A 364 1.13 1.23 -4.95
C ILE A 364 0.01 1.18 -3.91
N PHE A 365 -1.19 0.81 -4.33
CA PHE A 365 -2.37 0.86 -3.47
C PHE A 365 -2.60 -0.50 -2.81
N THR A 366 -2.24 -0.60 -1.54
CA THR A 366 -2.42 -1.82 -0.73
C THR A 366 -3.80 -1.82 -0.08
N TYR A 367 -4.49 -2.95 -0.01
CA TYR A 367 -5.78 -3.04 0.69
C TYR A 367 -5.59 -3.12 2.21
N PRO A 368 -6.54 -2.65 3.04
CA PRO A 368 -6.47 -2.81 4.50
C PRO A 368 -6.57 -4.29 4.92
N GLN A 369 -7.24 -5.11 4.12
CA GLN A 369 -7.33 -6.56 4.25
C GLN A 369 -7.18 -7.20 2.87
N MET A 370 -6.70 -8.43 2.79
CA MET A 370 -6.61 -9.10 1.48
C MET A 370 -7.99 -9.26 0.85
N VAL A 371 -8.09 -9.02 -0.46
CA VAL A 371 -9.33 -9.12 -1.21
C VAL A 371 -9.40 -10.48 -1.90
N HIS A 372 -10.39 -11.30 -1.55
CA HIS A 372 -10.64 -12.57 -2.25
C HIS A 372 -11.22 -12.30 -3.64
N LEU A 373 -10.50 -12.72 -4.68
CA LEU A 373 -10.98 -12.78 -6.04
C LEU A 373 -11.33 -14.23 -6.41
N PRO A 374 -12.61 -14.56 -6.65
CA PRO A 374 -12.98 -15.94 -6.87
C PRO A 374 -12.57 -16.49 -8.24
N ALA A 375 -12.24 -17.78 -8.28
CA ALA A 375 -11.98 -18.49 -9.52
C ALA A 375 -13.19 -18.39 -10.47
N GLY A 376 -12.91 -18.15 -11.74
CA GLY A 376 -13.89 -17.96 -12.80
C GLY A 376 -14.42 -16.52 -12.93
N TYR A 377 -14.06 -15.60 -12.03
CA TYR A 377 -14.33 -14.17 -12.21
C TYR A 377 -13.49 -13.62 -13.35
N ILE A 378 -13.86 -12.43 -13.80
CA ILE A 378 -13.15 -11.66 -14.81
C ILE A 378 -12.78 -10.33 -14.16
N LEU A 379 -11.49 -10.00 -14.17
CA LEU A 379 -11.00 -8.69 -13.84
C LEU A 379 -11.25 -7.76 -15.03
N GLU A 380 -12.00 -6.68 -14.81
CA GLU A 380 -12.28 -5.66 -15.81
C GLU A 380 -11.55 -4.37 -15.42
N ALA A 381 -10.89 -3.74 -16.39
CA ALA A 381 -10.24 -2.46 -16.21
C ALA A 381 -10.61 -1.49 -17.34
N TYR A 382 -11.02 -0.28 -16.97
CA TYR A 382 -11.23 0.83 -17.87
C TYR A 382 -10.18 1.89 -17.62
N SER A 383 -9.51 2.35 -18.67
CA SER A 383 -8.54 3.46 -18.58
C SER A 383 -8.81 4.49 -19.66
N THR A 384 -8.90 5.77 -19.27
CA THR A 384 -9.24 6.89 -20.16
C THR A 384 -8.04 7.79 -20.40
N TYR A 385 -7.87 8.21 -21.65
CA TYR A 385 -6.76 9.03 -22.14
C TYR A 385 -7.28 10.23 -22.91
N ASP A 386 -6.72 11.41 -22.68
CA ASP A 386 -7.06 12.66 -23.37
C ASP A 386 -5.90 13.15 -24.24
N ASN A 387 -5.98 12.85 -25.55
CA ASN A 387 -5.05 13.31 -26.56
C ASN A 387 -5.56 14.55 -27.31
N THR A 388 -6.24 15.46 -26.62
CA THR A 388 -6.71 16.73 -27.19
C THR A 388 -5.70 17.85 -26.99
N ALA A 389 -5.87 18.93 -27.76
CA ALA A 389 -5.08 20.15 -27.61
C ALA A 389 -5.41 20.93 -26.32
N ASP A 390 -6.50 20.55 -25.64
CA ASP A 390 -6.91 21.16 -24.37
C ASP A 390 -6.23 20.48 -23.17
N ASN A 391 -5.63 19.30 -23.34
CA ASN A 391 -4.84 18.64 -22.28
C ASN A 391 -3.49 19.36 -22.13
N PRO A 392 -3.24 20.10 -21.03
CA PRO A 392 -2.00 20.85 -20.84
C PRO A 392 -0.76 19.95 -20.68
N PHE A 393 -0.97 18.65 -20.41
CA PHE A 393 0.09 17.67 -20.28
C PHE A 393 0.38 16.92 -21.58
N ASN A 394 -0.32 17.22 -22.68
CA ASN A 394 -0.02 16.58 -23.96
C ASN A 394 1.44 16.88 -24.37
N PRO A 395 2.29 15.85 -24.58
CA PRO A 395 3.68 16.08 -24.96
C PRO A 395 3.85 16.63 -26.38
N ASN A 396 2.77 16.69 -27.17
CA ASN A 396 2.79 17.15 -28.56
C ASN A 396 1.86 18.36 -28.79
N ASP A 397 2.39 19.40 -29.45
CA ASP A 397 1.60 20.55 -29.95
C ASP A 397 1.94 20.82 -31.44
N PRO A 398 1.03 20.52 -32.39
CA PRO A 398 -0.32 19.98 -32.18
C PRO A 398 -0.32 18.51 -31.74
N PRO A 399 -1.43 17.98 -31.16
CA PRO A 399 -1.55 16.56 -30.81
C PRO A 399 -1.26 15.62 -31.99
N GLU A 400 -0.51 14.56 -31.72
CA GLU A 400 -0.17 13.48 -32.66
C GLU A 400 -0.75 12.14 -32.19
N THR A 401 -0.84 11.13 -33.08
CA THR A 401 -1.31 9.80 -32.68
C THR A 401 -0.35 9.19 -31.66
N MET A 402 -0.88 8.73 -30.52
CA MET A 402 -0.11 8.06 -29.48
C MET A 402 -0.24 6.54 -29.54
N TRP A 403 0.83 5.85 -29.15
CA TRP A 403 0.97 4.39 -29.16
C TRP A 403 1.57 3.93 -27.83
N TRP A 404 1.65 2.61 -27.65
CA TRP A 404 2.44 2.04 -26.58
C TRP A 404 3.90 2.47 -26.73
N GLY A 405 4.51 2.86 -25.62
CA GLY A 405 5.93 3.04 -25.54
C GLY A 405 6.36 3.30 -24.12
N ASP A 406 7.66 3.15 -23.90
CA ASP A 406 8.19 3.23 -22.56
C ASP A 406 8.27 4.68 -22.13
N PHE A 407 8.68 5.63 -22.97
CA PHE A 407 8.93 7.01 -22.54
C PHE A 407 7.68 7.77 -22.03
N THR A 408 7.86 8.75 -21.13
CA THR A 408 6.77 9.64 -20.64
C THR A 408 6.01 10.35 -21.78
N THR A 409 6.67 10.56 -22.92
CA THR A 409 6.10 11.19 -24.12
C THR A 409 5.35 10.20 -25.03
N GLU A 410 5.42 8.92 -24.71
CA GLU A 410 4.62 7.82 -25.26
C GLU A 410 3.52 7.45 -24.24
N GLU A 411 2.79 6.35 -24.43
CA GLU A 411 1.75 5.95 -23.48
C GLU A 411 1.81 4.49 -23.03
N MET A 412 1.22 4.22 -21.87
CA MET A 412 1.09 2.89 -21.29
C MET A 412 -0.33 2.60 -20.83
N PHE A 413 -0.70 1.33 -20.93
CA PHE A 413 -1.83 0.73 -20.24
C PHE A 413 -1.28 -0.42 -19.42
N VAL A 414 -0.98 -0.18 -18.14
CA VAL A 414 -0.46 -1.22 -17.26
C VAL A 414 -1.21 -1.20 -15.94
N LEU A 415 -1.54 -2.39 -15.46
CA LEU A 415 -2.10 -2.61 -14.14
C LEU A 415 -1.36 -3.77 -13.51
N PHE A 416 -0.62 -3.49 -12.44
CA PHE A 416 0.02 -4.52 -11.61
C PHE A 416 -0.92 -4.92 -10.49
N LEU A 417 -0.93 -6.22 -10.17
CA LEU A 417 -1.68 -6.82 -9.09
C LEU A 417 -0.72 -7.69 -8.30
N GLN A 418 -0.59 -7.46 -7.00
CA GLN A 418 0.18 -8.36 -6.15
C GLN A 418 -0.76 -9.19 -5.31
N GLY A 419 -0.52 -10.49 -5.23
CA GLY A 419 -1.35 -11.40 -4.47
C GLY A 419 -0.71 -12.77 -4.27
N VAL A 420 -1.46 -13.65 -3.63
CA VAL A 420 -1.10 -15.06 -3.41
C VAL A 420 -2.30 -15.95 -3.73
N PRO A 421 -2.10 -17.26 -3.93
CA PRO A 421 -3.22 -18.21 -3.95
C PRO A 421 -4.07 -18.09 -2.67
N TYR A 422 -5.40 -18.05 -2.85
CA TYR A 422 -6.34 -17.85 -1.76
C TYR A 422 -6.37 -19.04 -0.79
N GLU A 423 -6.39 -18.74 0.51
CA GLU A 423 -6.73 -19.66 1.58
C GLU A 423 -7.92 -19.13 2.39
N GLU A 424 -8.79 -20.04 2.88
CA GLU A 424 -9.97 -19.67 3.67
C GLU A 424 -9.57 -18.84 4.91
N GLY A 425 -10.12 -17.62 5.02
CA GLY A 425 -9.83 -16.69 6.11
C GLY A 425 -8.75 -15.65 5.78
N ASP A 426 -8.22 -15.62 4.56
CA ASP A 426 -7.32 -14.56 4.11
C ASP A 426 -7.95 -13.18 4.16
N GLU A 427 -9.28 -13.09 3.94
CA GLU A 427 -10.03 -11.85 4.08
C GLU A 427 -10.02 -11.28 5.52
N ASP A 428 -9.66 -12.09 6.52
CA ASP A 428 -9.48 -11.65 7.90
C ASP A 428 -8.03 -11.16 8.18
N ILE A 429 -7.10 -11.30 7.23
CA ILE A 429 -5.72 -10.85 7.38
C ILE A 429 -5.65 -9.34 7.13
N VAL A 430 -5.27 -8.60 8.17
CA VAL A 430 -5.10 -7.14 8.15
C VAL A 430 -3.68 -6.80 7.70
N LEU A 431 -3.55 -5.89 6.73
CA LEU A 431 -2.29 -5.46 6.11
C LEU A 431 -1.82 -4.06 6.55
N SER A 432 -2.51 -3.43 7.51
CA SER A 432 -2.20 -2.07 7.98
C SER A 432 -1.07 -2.04 9.03
N THR A 433 -0.30 -0.95 9.07
CA THR A 433 0.61 -0.66 10.19
C THR A 433 -0.15 -0.39 11.50
N PRO A 434 0.48 -0.60 12.67
CA PRO A 434 -0.14 -0.85 13.96
C PRO A 434 -0.49 0.41 14.75
N ASP A 435 -1.74 0.57 15.15
CA ASP A 435 -2.06 1.08 16.48
C ASP A 435 -1.85 -0.05 17.51
N GLN A 436 -0.58 -0.39 17.79
CA GLN A 436 -0.06 -1.31 18.83
C GLN A 436 -0.78 -2.66 19.07
N ASN A 437 -1.73 -3.05 18.23
CA ASN A 437 -2.58 -4.23 18.38
C ASN A 437 -2.95 -4.84 17.02
N THR A 438 -2.09 -4.80 16.00
CA THR A 438 -2.24 -5.66 14.80
C THR A 438 -1.97 -7.11 15.17
N MET A 439 -2.84 -7.65 16.00
CA MET A 439 -3.20 -9.04 15.93
C MET A 439 -3.91 -9.23 14.60
N VAL A 440 -3.53 -10.25 13.83
CA VAL A 440 -4.47 -10.83 12.88
C VAL A 440 -5.75 -11.10 13.66
N VAL A 441 -6.82 -10.34 13.38
CA VAL A 441 -8.09 -10.51 14.08
C VAL A 441 -8.86 -11.60 13.35
N TYR A 442 -8.46 -12.85 13.58
CA TYR A 442 -9.28 -13.96 13.14
C TYR A 442 -10.63 -13.86 13.88
N GLN A 443 -11.74 -13.77 13.14
CA GLN A 443 -13.08 -13.72 13.74
C GLN A 443 -13.44 -15.02 14.49
N HIS A 444 -12.63 -16.07 14.28
CA HIS A 444 -12.79 -17.41 14.80
C HIS A 444 -11.44 -17.98 15.27
N ASP A 445 -11.47 -19.01 16.13
CA ASP A 445 -10.24 -19.75 16.44
C ASP A 445 -9.76 -20.47 15.17
N ASN A 446 -8.46 -20.37 14.86
CA ASN A 446 -7.87 -20.90 13.63
C ASN A 446 -6.76 -21.93 13.95
N LEU A 447 -6.53 -22.88 13.04
CA LEU A 447 -5.47 -23.90 13.13
C LEU A 447 -4.67 -23.86 11.83
N PHE A 448 -3.40 -23.53 11.93
CA PHE A 448 -2.50 -23.37 10.78
C PHE A 448 -1.84 -24.71 10.40
N PRO A 449 -1.41 -24.86 9.14
CA PRO A 449 -0.62 -26.00 8.68
C PRO A 449 0.60 -26.28 9.58
N ALA A 450 0.96 -27.56 9.70
CA ALA A 450 2.15 -28.00 10.40
C ALA A 450 3.38 -27.79 9.51
N TRP A 451 4.54 -27.46 10.08
CA TRP A 451 5.80 -27.28 9.35
C TRP A 451 6.98 -27.96 10.05
N PRO A 452 7.86 -28.69 9.36
CA PRO A 452 7.76 -29.05 7.95
C PRO A 452 6.61 -30.05 7.71
N ASN A 453 6.01 -30.00 6.52
CA ASN A 453 4.98 -30.94 6.10
C ASN A 453 5.02 -31.07 4.57
N PRO A 454 5.52 -32.20 4.01
CA PRO A 454 5.79 -33.46 4.70
C PRO A 454 7.02 -33.44 5.64
N VAL A 455 6.98 -34.24 6.71
CA VAL A 455 8.08 -34.42 7.67
C VAL A 455 8.66 -35.83 7.60
N VAL A 456 10.00 -35.95 7.68
CA VAL A 456 10.69 -37.26 7.68
C VAL A 456 10.90 -37.79 9.10
N GLN A 457 11.39 -36.95 10.02
CA GLN A 457 11.65 -37.26 11.43
C GLN A 457 11.83 -35.97 12.23
N GLY A 458 11.80 -36.04 13.56
CA GLY A 458 12.03 -34.90 14.44
C GLY A 458 10.74 -34.23 14.90
N GLU A 459 10.65 -32.91 14.70
CA GLU A 459 9.54 -32.09 15.19
C GLU A 459 8.82 -31.38 14.04
N VAL A 460 7.53 -31.13 14.25
CA VAL A 460 6.74 -30.19 13.45
C VAL A 460 6.25 -29.06 14.34
N LYS A 461 6.33 -27.83 13.83
CA LYS A 461 5.69 -26.66 14.41
C LYS A 461 4.24 -26.62 13.95
N VAL A 462 3.32 -26.44 14.89
CA VAL A 462 1.90 -26.26 14.59
C VAL A 462 1.45 -24.95 15.19
N GLY A 463 0.98 -24.06 14.32
CA GLY A 463 0.42 -22.78 14.73
C GLY A 463 -1.09 -22.88 14.97
N PHE A 464 -1.61 -22.08 15.90
CA PHE A 464 -3.05 -21.83 16.01
C PHE A 464 -3.33 -20.44 16.59
N HIS A 465 -4.50 -19.88 16.31
CA HIS A 465 -4.96 -18.61 16.87
C HIS A 465 -6.20 -18.82 17.72
N LEU A 466 -6.28 -18.13 18.86
CA LEU A 466 -7.46 -18.09 19.72
C LEU A 466 -8.03 -16.68 19.78
N ARG A 467 -9.32 -16.54 19.45
CA ARG A 467 -10.00 -15.24 19.53
C ARG A 467 -10.12 -14.76 20.98
N GLN A 468 -10.33 -15.68 21.91
CA GLN A 468 -10.39 -15.43 23.34
C GLN A 468 -9.55 -16.48 24.08
N ALA A 469 -9.09 -16.15 25.29
CA ALA A 469 -8.39 -17.12 26.12
C ALA A 469 -9.27 -18.36 26.34
N ALA A 470 -8.73 -19.55 26.07
CA ALA A 470 -9.46 -20.80 26.14
C ALA A 470 -8.54 -21.95 26.54
N GLU A 471 -9.11 -23.03 27.08
CA GLU A 471 -8.41 -24.31 27.14
C GLU A 471 -8.39 -24.97 25.76
N VAL A 472 -7.21 -25.38 25.32
CA VAL A 472 -6.98 -26.04 24.03
C VAL A 472 -6.58 -27.50 24.21
N THR A 473 -7.08 -28.34 23.31
CA THR A 473 -6.64 -29.72 23.14
C THR A 473 -6.25 -29.92 21.68
N LEU A 474 -5.00 -30.34 21.46
CA LEU A 474 -4.46 -30.61 20.14
C LEU A 474 -4.09 -32.09 20.09
N SER A 475 -4.74 -32.84 19.21
CA SER A 475 -4.59 -34.30 19.13
C SER A 475 -4.37 -34.74 17.70
N LEU A 476 -3.52 -35.74 17.52
CA LEU A 476 -3.18 -36.32 16.23
C LEU A 476 -3.92 -37.65 16.05
N TYR A 477 -4.51 -37.86 14.88
CA TYR A 477 -5.30 -39.02 14.51
C TYR A 477 -4.75 -39.67 13.24
N ASP A 478 -4.87 -40.99 13.14
CA ASP A 478 -4.67 -41.68 11.87
C ASP A 478 -5.90 -41.56 10.95
N LEU A 479 -5.78 -42.00 9.69
CA LEU A 479 -6.89 -42.00 8.73
C LEU A 479 -8.08 -42.89 9.12
N GLN A 480 -7.93 -43.76 10.13
CA GLN A 480 -9.03 -44.55 10.68
C GLN A 480 -9.73 -43.82 11.84
N GLY A 481 -9.33 -42.59 12.16
CA GLY A 481 -9.88 -41.77 13.24
C GLY A 481 -9.41 -42.22 14.64
N ARG A 482 -8.37 -43.06 14.73
CA ARG A 482 -7.79 -43.43 16.02
C ARG A 482 -6.79 -42.37 16.44
N GLN A 483 -6.95 -41.88 17.65
CA GLN A 483 -5.99 -40.94 18.23
C GLN A 483 -4.65 -41.63 18.47
N VAL A 484 -3.59 -41.13 17.83
CA VAL A 484 -2.23 -41.68 17.91
C VAL A 484 -1.35 -40.90 18.89
N GLN A 485 -1.56 -39.60 19.03
CA GLN A 485 -0.83 -38.76 19.98
C GLN A 485 -1.73 -37.63 20.53
N SER A 486 -1.39 -37.17 21.74
CA SER A 486 -1.91 -35.95 22.35
C SER A 486 -0.78 -34.94 22.47
N TRP A 487 -0.88 -33.85 21.71
CA TRP A 487 0.10 -32.79 21.69
C TRP A 487 -0.19 -31.75 22.78
N LEU A 488 -1.46 -31.36 22.95
CA LEU A 488 -1.93 -30.52 24.05
C LEU A 488 -3.19 -31.14 24.67
N THR A 489 -3.30 -31.09 26.00
CA THR A 489 -4.45 -31.64 26.74
C THR A 489 -4.95 -30.62 27.75
N ALA A 490 -6.12 -30.02 27.47
CA ALA A 490 -6.73 -28.99 28.31
C ALA A 490 -5.74 -27.89 28.75
N SER A 491 -4.88 -27.46 27.84
CA SER A 491 -3.85 -26.45 28.10
C SER A 491 -4.47 -25.06 28.03
N SER A 492 -4.38 -24.27 29.10
CA SER A 492 -4.84 -22.87 29.07
C SER A 492 -3.91 -22.03 28.18
N ARG A 493 -4.49 -21.28 27.25
CA ARG A 493 -3.77 -20.36 26.35
C ARG A 493 -4.47 -19.00 26.33
N PRO A 494 -3.73 -17.88 26.37
CA PRO A 494 -4.33 -16.56 26.20
C PRO A 494 -4.90 -16.38 24.78
N ALA A 495 -5.71 -15.34 24.57
CA ALA A 495 -6.08 -14.92 23.22
C ALA A 495 -4.81 -14.55 22.42
N GLY A 496 -4.88 -14.68 21.09
CA GLY A 496 -3.76 -14.43 20.18
C GLY A 496 -3.20 -15.69 19.53
N ARG A 497 -2.08 -15.53 18.81
CA ARG A 497 -1.39 -16.60 18.08
C ARG A 497 -0.49 -17.41 19.01
N HIS A 498 -0.40 -18.71 18.74
CA HIS A 498 0.43 -19.68 19.43
C HIS A 498 1.15 -20.52 18.37
N LEU A 499 2.44 -20.76 18.56
CA LEU A 499 3.24 -21.65 17.72
C LEU A 499 3.97 -22.61 18.64
N GLU A 500 3.74 -23.91 18.48
CA GLU A 500 4.31 -24.95 19.35
C GLU A 500 4.92 -26.09 18.53
N SER A 501 6.06 -26.61 18.99
CA SER A 501 6.72 -27.75 18.38
C SER A 501 6.24 -29.07 18.97
N PHE A 502 6.02 -30.06 18.11
CA PHE A 502 5.59 -31.40 18.48
C PHE A 502 6.43 -32.46 17.80
N SER A 503 6.96 -33.40 18.57
CA SER A 503 7.71 -34.52 18.02
C SER A 503 6.80 -35.47 17.25
N VAL A 504 7.23 -35.82 16.05
CA VAL A 504 6.63 -36.85 15.20
C VAL A 504 7.41 -38.17 15.24
N ASP A 505 8.41 -38.26 16.12
CA ASP A 505 9.24 -39.45 16.24
C ASP A 505 8.40 -40.64 16.72
N GLY A 506 8.62 -41.79 16.06
CA GLY A 506 7.86 -43.01 16.31
C GLY A 506 6.52 -43.11 15.59
N LEU A 507 6.12 -42.08 14.82
CA LEU A 507 5.03 -42.22 13.85
C LEU A 507 5.50 -43.06 12.65
N THR A 508 4.61 -43.87 12.12
CA THR A 508 4.85 -44.62 10.88
C THR A 508 4.60 -43.72 9.68
N ALA A 509 5.28 -43.97 8.56
CA ALA A 509 5.00 -43.28 7.31
C ALA A 509 3.50 -43.36 6.95
N GLY A 510 2.90 -42.21 6.65
CA GLY A 510 1.47 -42.11 6.38
C GLY A 510 0.91 -40.71 6.56
N THR A 511 -0.36 -40.57 6.22
CA THR A 511 -1.12 -39.33 6.43
C THR A 511 -1.82 -39.39 7.78
N TYR A 512 -1.75 -38.28 8.51
CA TYR A 512 -2.39 -38.06 9.79
C TYR A 512 -3.25 -36.80 9.72
N VAL A 513 -4.18 -36.68 10.65
CA VAL A 513 -5.00 -35.48 10.83
C VAL A 513 -4.79 -34.99 12.25
N TYR A 514 -4.32 -33.75 12.43
CA TYR A 514 -4.32 -33.13 13.75
C TYR A 514 -5.53 -32.21 13.89
N GLN A 515 -6.09 -32.18 15.09
CA GLN A 515 -7.32 -31.47 15.40
C GLN A 515 -7.13 -30.61 16.64
N LEU A 516 -7.41 -29.33 16.49
CA LEU A 516 -7.55 -28.38 17.58
C LEU A 516 -8.99 -28.38 18.06
N ARG A 517 -9.18 -28.53 19.37
CA ARG A 517 -10.46 -28.34 20.05
C ARG A 517 -10.29 -27.31 21.16
N THR A 518 -11.19 -26.34 21.21
CA THR A 518 -11.24 -25.34 22.28
C THR A 518 -12.38 -25.62 23.25
N SER A 519 -12.26 -25.18 24.50
CA SER A 519 -13.33 -25.26 25.52
C SER A 519 -14.62 -24.51 25.14
N THR A 520 -14.53 -23.56 24.19
CA THR A 520 -15.68 -22.84 23.61
C THR A 520 -16.43 -23.65 22.56
N GLY A 521 -15.94 -24.84 22.19
CA GLY A 521 -16.58 -25.76 21.26
C GLY A 521 -16.06 -25.70 19.82
N THR A 522 -15.06 -24.86 19.53
CA THR A 522 -14.45 -24.80 18.19
C THR A 522 -13.67 -26.09 17.92
N VAL A 523 -13.83 -26.61 16.71
CA VAL A 523 -13.03 -27.74 16.19
C VAL A 523 -12.48 -27.34 14.83
N ARG A 524 -11.16 -27.42 14.66
CA ARG A 524 -10.45 -27.23 13.39
C ARG A 524 -9.52 -28.41 13.18
N SER A 525 -9.27 -28.79 11.93
CA SER A 525 -8.42 -29.96 11.61
C SER A 525 -7.63 -29.72 10.35
N ALA A 526 -6.40 -30.21 10.33
CA ALA A 526 -5.50 -30.10 9.19
C ALA A 526 -4.66 -31.38 9.04
N GLN A 527 -4.07 -31.56 7.87
CA GLN A 527 -3.35 -32.78 7.51
C GLN A 527 -1.86 -32.68 7.82
N LEU A 528 -1.27 -33.79 8.26
CA LEU A 528 0.17 -33.97 8.43
C LEU A 528 0.62 -35.20 7.65
N GLN A 529 1.61 -35.04 6.78
CA GLN A 529 2.22 -36.12 6.03
C GLN A 529 3.56 -36.51 6.66
N VAL A 530 3.67 -37.75 7.13
CA VAL A 530 4.93 -38.33 7.63
C VAL A 530 5.51 -39.25 6.57
N LEU A 531 6.75 -39.02 6.17
CA LEU A 531 7.47 -39.85 5.20
C LEU A 531 8.24 -40.96 5.91
N GLY A 532 8.40 -42.09 5.23
CA GLY A 532 9.30 -43.14 5.70
C GLY A 532 10.76 -42.72 5.52
N GLN A 533 11.63 -43.21 6.40
CA GLN A 533 13.08 -43.09 6.20
C GLN A 533 13.55 -43.78 4.92
#